data_AF-A0A7V0L434-F1
#
_entry.id   AF-A0A7V0L434-F1
#
_cell.length_a   1.000
_cell.length_b   1.000
_cell.length_c   1.000
_cell.angle_alpha   90.00
_cell.angle_beta   90.00
_cell.angle_gamma   90.00
#
_symmetry.space_group_name_H-M   'P 1'
#
loop_
_entity.id
_entity.type
_entity.pdbx_description
1 polymer ?
#
loop_
_entity_poly.entity_id
_entity_poly.type
_entity_poly.pdbx_seq_one_letter_code
_entity_poly.pdbx_strand_id
1 'polypeptide(L)'
;MMYSKVVRLIIRRILPVVFVFMLLQIGDFAHAQEPGPLIHKLELASHEGEPPTYRALKKPAVILPLLQRAWSPVKQIYGYFPYWSSAAYLNYNLLTTIAYFGAEFDGSGNVVNRHGWPVWSLINTA
;
A
#
# COMPACT_ATOMS: atom_id res chain seq x y z
N MET A 1 52.93 4.95 44.58
CA MET A 1 51.93 5.86 45.18
C MET A 1 51.35 6.90 44.19
N MET A 2 51.99 7.17 43.04
CA MET A 2 51.55 8.18 42.05
C MET A 2 50.35 7.74 41.18
N TYR A 3 50.24 6.44 40.85
CA TYR A 3 49.18 5.86 40.03
C TYR A 3 47.75 6.04 40.61
N SER A 4 47.58 5.90 41.93
CA SER A 4 46.27 5.97 42.61
C SER A 4 45.64 7.37 42.62
N LYS A 5 46.47 8.43 42.66
CA LYS A 5 45.99 9.83 42.64
C LYS A 5 45.52 10.23 41.23
N VAL A 6 46.20 9.77 40.20
CA VAL A 6 45.82 9.99 38.80
C VAL A 6 44.52 9.24 38.48
N VAL A 7 44.39 7.98 38.89
CA VAL A 7 43.15 7.20 38.69
C VAL A 7 41.94 7.84 39.41
N ARG A 8 42.11 8.34 40.65
CA ARG A 8 41.04 9.07 41.34
C ARG A 8 40.67 10.39 40.67
N LEU A 9 41.64 11.11 40.11
CA LEU A 9 41.40 12.36 39.38
C LEU A 9 40.62 12.10 38.09
N ILE A 10 40.99 11.05 37.33
CA ILE A 10 40.30 10.64 36.10
C ILE A 10 38.84 10.25 36.41
N ILE A 11 38.61 9.43 37.43
CA ILE A 11 37.24 9.00 37.81
C ILE A 11 36.40 10.18 38.31
N ARG A 12 36.98 11.10 39.10
CA ARG A 12 36.22 12.23 39.68
C ARG A 12 35.97 13.38 38.72
N ARG A 13 36.82 13.59 37.71
CA ARG A 13 36.74 14.78 36.83
C ARG A 13 36.51 14.46 35.36
N ILE A 14 36.98 13.33 34.86
CA ILE A 14 36.90 13.01 33.42
C ILE A 14 35.70 12.10 33.15
N LEU A 15 35.50 11.06 33.97
CA LEU A 15 34.40 10.11 33.81
C LEU A 15 33.00 10.75 33.78
N PRO A 16 32.63 11.70 34.68
CA PRO A 16 31.31 12.33 34.61
C PRO A 16 31.16 13.25 33.40
N VAL A 17 32.23 13.86 32.91
CA VAL A 17 32.19 14.74 31.71
C VAL A 17 32.00 13.88 30.45
N VAL A 18 32.72 12.77 30.34
CA VAL A 18 32.53 11.80 29.24
C VAL A 18 31.14 11.19 29.30
N PHE A 19 30.64 10.88 30.50
CA PHE A 19 29.29 10.34 30.68
C PHE A 19 28.20 11.35 30.28
N VAL A 20 28.34 12.62 30.67
CA VAL A 20 27.42 13.70 30.25
C VAL A 20 27.51 13.95 28.74
N PHE A 21 28.71 13.93 28.16
CA PHE A 21 28.90 14.05 26.72
C PHE A 21 28.24 12.90 25.97
N MET A 22 28.38 11.66 26.47
CA MET A 22 27.76 10.49 25.90
C MET A 22 26.23 10.51 26.03
N LEU A 23 25.68 11.05 27.14
CA LEU A 23 24.24 11.26 27.30
C LEU A 23 23.68 12.33 26.35
N LEU A 24 24.46 13.37 26.06
CA LEU A 24 24.08 14.43 25.11
C LEU A 24 24.03 13.94 23.65
N GLN A 25 24.70 12.82 23.33
CA GLN A 25 24.70 12.22 21.98
C GLN A 25 23.53 11.25 21.72
N ILE A 26 22.68 10.96 22.71
CA ILE A 26 21.55 10.01 22.56
C ILE A 26 20.30 10.68 21.93
N GLY A 27 20.28 12.02 21.82
CA GLY A 27 19.11 12.80 21.41
C GLY A 27 18.70 12.75 19.92
N ASP A 28 19.56 12.28 19.02
CA ASP A 28 19.36 12.44 17.57
C ASP A 28 18.82 11.19 16.83
N PHE A 29 18.54 10.09 17.55
CA PHE A 29 18.09 8.83 16.92
C PHE A 29 16.59 8.76 16.59
N ALA A 30 15.83 9.85 16.78
CA ALA A 30 14.38 9.86 16.65
C ALA A 30 13.85 10.50 15.35
N HIS A 31 14.62 10.51 14.27
CA HIS A 31 14.06 10.77 12.94
C HIS A 31 13.56 9.47 12.31
N ALA A 32 12.45 8.94 12.84
CA ALA A 32 11.65 8.02 12.06
C ALA A 32 11.12 8.81 10.86
N GLN A 33 11.52 8.41 9.65
CA GLN A 33 10.89 8.89 8.43
C GLN A 33 9.42 8.48 8.51
N GLU A 34 8.53 9.41 8.88
CA GLU A 34 7.09 9.19 8.74
C GLU A 34 6.85 8.76 7.29
N PRO A 35 6.28 7.57 7.03
CA PRO A 35 6.01 7.15 5.67
C PRO A 35 5.13 8.21 5.06
N GLY A 36 5.70 8.96 4.10
CA GLY A 36 4.97 9.98 3.38
C GLY A 36 3.68 9.39 2.80
N PRO A 37 2.66 10.22 2.55
CA PRO A 37 1.41 9.74 1.98
C PRO A 37 1.67 8.82 0.78
N LEU A 38 0.99 7.68 0.72
CA LEU A 38 1.08 6.75 -0.40
C LEU A 38 0.87 7.52 -1.71
N ILE A 39 1.68 7.25 -2.73
CA ILE A 39 1.58 7.91 -4.04
C ILE A 39 0.13 7.90 -4.58
N HIS A 40 -0.58 6.79 -4.39
CA HIS A 40 -1.98 6.65 -4.80
C HIS A 40 -2.94 7.59 -4.06
N LYS A 41 -2.63 7.95 -2.82
CA LYS A 41 -3.43 8.89 -2.01
C LYS A 41 -3.21 10.32 -2.47
N LEU A 42 -1.99 10.67 -2.86
CA LEU A 42 -1.66 11.99 -3.42
C LEU A 42 -2.32 12.18 -4.79
N GLU A 43 -2.19 11.19 -5.67
CA GLU A 43 -2.81 11.19 -7.00
C GLU A 43 -4.35 11.21 -6.92
N LEU A 44 -4.96 10.48 -5.99
CA LEU A 44 -6.42 10.52 -5.83
C LEU A 44 -6.91 11.92 -5.43
N ALA A 45 -6.19 12.59 -4.52
CA ALA A 45 -6.56 13.93 -4.07
C ALA A 45 -6.36 14.99 -5.16
N SER A 46 -5.33 14.86 -6.02
CA SER A 46 -5.11 15.81 -7.12
C SER A 46 -6.15 15.70 -8.24
N HIS A 47 -6.76 14.52 -8.39
CA HIS A 47 -7.74 14.24 -9.45
C HIS A 47 -9.18 14.12 -8.91
N GLU A 48 -9.43 14.56 -7.67
CA GLU A 48 -10.78 14.52 -7.08
C GLU A 48 -11.74 15.41 -7.87
N GLY A 49 -12.83 14.82 -8.40
CA GLY A 49 -13.83 15.52 -9.19
C GLY A 49 -13.56 15.59 -10.70
N GLU A 50 -12.40 15.11 -11.17
CA GLU A 50 -12.17 14.95 -12.59
C GLU A 50 -12.99 13.77 -13.12
N PRO A 51 -13.84 13.97 -14.16
CA PRO A 51 -14.54 12.85 -14.76
C PRO A 51 -13.49 11.95 -15.42
N PRO A 52 -13.49 10.63 -15.15
CA PRO A 52 -12.54 9.74 -15.79
C PRO A 52 -12.70 9.85 -17.31
N THR A 53 -11.61 10.14 -18.02
CA THR A 53 -11.60 10.23 -19.48
C THR A 53 -11.65 8.83 -20.08
N TYR A 54 -12.84 8.27 -20.19
CA TYR A 54 -13.02 6.96 -20.79
C TYR A 54 -13.80 7.05 -22.11
N ARG A 55 -13.35 6.25 -23.08
CA ARG A 55 -14.11 5.96 -24.29
C ARG A 55 -15.32 5.12 -23.90
N ALA A 56 -16.52 5.69 -23.99
CA ALA A 56 -17.76 4.99 -23.66
C ALA A 56 -17.87 3.67 -24.46
N LEU A 57 -18.02 2.55 -23.77
CA LEU A 57 -18.30 1.27 -24.42
C LEU A 57 -19.76 1.28 -24.91
N LYS A 58 -19.97 0.88 -26.16
CA LYS A 58 -21.29 0.83 -26.83
C LYS A 58 -22.31 -0.17 -26.23
N LYS A 59 -21.98 -0.91 -25.17
CA LYS A 59 -22.90 -1.89 -24.57
C LYS A 59 -22.92 -1.78 -23.04
N PRO A 60 -24.10 -1.59 -22.43
CA PRO A 60 -24.24 -1.73 -20.98
C PRO A 60 -23.92 -3.17 -20.58
N ALA A 61 -23.06 -3.33 -19.58
CA ALA A 61 -22.80 -4.64 -18.98
C ALA A 61 -24.07 -5.12 -18.26
N VAL A 62 -24.38 -6.40 -18.37
CA VAL A 62 -25.46 -7.01 -17.57
C VAL A 62 -25.01 -7.01 -16.12
N ILE A 63 -25.73 -6.26 -15.27
CA ILE A 63 -25.48 -6.25 -13.83
C ILE A 63 -26.04 -7.56 -13.28
N LEU A 64 -25.14 -8.45 -12.84
CA LEU A 64 -25.53 -9.66 -12.13
C LEU A 64 -25.88 -9.29 -10.67
N PRO A 65 -26.95 -9.87 -10.10
CA PRO A 65 -27.28 -9.64 -8.70
C PRO A 65 -26.14 -10.11 -7.79
N LEU A 66 -25.90 -9.36 -6.70
CA LEU A 66 -24.89 -9.71 -5.71
C LEU A 66 -25.21 -11.08 -5.11
N LEU A 67 -24.28 -12.03 -5.25
CA LEU A 67 -24.38 -13.32 -4.59
C LEU A 67 -24.17 -13.13 -3.09
N GLN A 68 -25.20 -13.44 -2.31
CA GLN A 68 -25.14 -13.33 -0.86
C GLN A 68 -24.26 -14.43 -0.27
N ARG A 69 -23.25 -14.04 0.51
CA ARG A 69 -22.36 -14.99 1.19
C ARG A 69 -23.01 -15.47 2.49
N ALA A 70 -22.80 -16.75 2.82
CA ALA A 70 -23.27 -17.35 4.07
C ALA A 70 -22.55 -16.86 5.34
N TRP A 71 -21.44 -16.15 5.21
CA TRP A 71 -20.60 -15.65 6.31
C TRP A 71 -20.00 -14.29 5.95
N SER A 72 -19.62 -13.48 6.94
CA SER A 72 -18.97 -12.19 6.69
C SER A 72 -17.46 -12.29 6.93
N PRO A 73 -16.61 -11.92 5.95
CA PRO A 73 -15.16 -11.95 6.12
C PRO A 73 -14.68 -10.86 7.07
N VAL A 74 -13.87 -11.25 8.07
CA VAL A 74 -13.25 -10.32 9.04
C VAL A 74 -11.96 -9.66 8.53
N LYS A 75 -11.50 -10.05 7.35
CA LYS A 75 -10.30 -9.53 6.68
C LYS A 75 -10.58 -9.35 5.20
N GLN A 76 -9.91 -8.39 4.57
CA GLN A 76 -9.92 -8.24 3.12
C GLN A 76 -8.97 -9.25 2.47
N ILE A 77 -9.46 -9.95 1.44
CA ILE A 77 -8.75 -10.97 0.67
C ILE A 77 -8.88 -10.58 -0.80
N TYR A 78 -7.78 -10.11 -1.37
CA TYR A 78 -7.70 -9.67 -2.76
C TYR A 78 -7.25 -10.82 -3.67
N GLY A 79 -7.99 -11.05 -4.75
CA GLY A 79 -7.61 -11.95 -5.84
C GLY A 79 -7.40 -11.20 -7.15
N TYR A 80 -6.52 -11.71 -7.99
CA TYR A 80 -6.30 -11.23 -9.35
C TYR A 80 -6.75 -12.31 -10.34
N PHE A 81 -7.58 -11.94 -11.31
CA PHE A 81 -8.13 -12.86 -12.29
C PHE A 81 -7.52 -12.62 -13.68
N PRO A 82 -6.55 -13.44 -14.11
CA PRO A 82 -5.88 -13.25 -15.39
C PRO A 82 -6.77 -13.69 -16.56
N TYR A 83 -6.63 -13.02 -17.72
CA TYR A 83 -7.48 -13.23 -18.89
C TYR A 83 -7.41 -14.63 -19.51
N TRP A 84 -6.34 -15.37 -19.25
CA TRP A 84 -6.16 -16.75 -19.71
C TRP A 84 -6.76 -17.79 -18.76
N SER A 85 -7.38 -17.37 -17.66
CA SER A 85 -7.99 -18.28 -16.67
C SER A 85 -9.50 -18.40 -16.84
N SER A 86 -10.06 -19.45 -16.21
CA SER A 86 -11.50 -19.74 -16.23
C SER A 86 -12.12 -19.51 -14.85
N ALA A 87 -13.29 -18.87 -14.82
CA ALA A 87 -14.06 -18.66 -13.61
C ALA A 87 -14.60 -19.97 -12.99
N ALA A 88 -14.61 -21.08 -13.76
CA ALA A 88 -15.10 -22.38 -13.30
C ALA A 88 -14.31 -22.94 -12.10
N TYR A 89 -13.05 -22.53 -11.93
CA TYR A 89 -12.19 -22.98 -10.84
C TYR A 89 -12.15 -22.01 -9.66
N LEU A 90 -12.91 -20.92 -9.71
CA LEU A 90 -12.84 -19.85 -8.73
C LEU A 90 -13.83 -20.08 -7.60
N ASN A 91 -13.33 -20.18 -6.37
CA ASN A 91 -14.16 -20.19 -5.18
C ASN A 91 -14.38 -18.76 -4.66
N TYR A 92 -15.45 -18.11 -5.12
CA TYR A 92 -15.82 -16.74 -4.73
C TYR A 92 -16.06 -16.56 -3.22
N ASN A 93 -16.33 -17.63 -2.48
CA ASN A 93 -16.51 -17.53 -1.02
C ASN A 93 -15.21 -17.16 -0.30
N LEU A 94 -14.04 -17.39 -0.91
CA LEU A 94 -12.74 -17.11 -0.29
C LEU A 94 -12.23 -15.69 -0.54
N LEU A 95 -12.83 -14.93 -1.46
CA LEU A 95 -12.31 -13.64 -1.93
C LEU A 95 -13.23 -12.50 -1.51
N THR A 96 -12.71 -11.44 -0.90
CA THR A 96 -13.54 -10.24 -0.68
C THR A 96 -13.59 -9.34 -1.90
N THR A 97 -12.49 -9.31 -2.65
CA THR A 97 -12.32 -8.46 -3.83
C THR A 97 -11.62 -9.27 -4.91
N ILE A 98 -12.08 -9.13 -6.15
CA ILE A 98 -11.38 -9.67 -7.31
C ILE A 98 -11.15 -8.57 -8.35
N ALA A 99 -9.92 -8.44 -8.79
CA ALA A 99 -9.52 -7.50 -9.84
C ALA A 99 -9.20 -8.26 -11.12
N TYR A 100 -9.66 -7.75 -12.26
CA TYR A 100 -9.20 -8.25 -13.56
C TYR A 100 -7.71 -7.95 -13.74
N PHE A 101 -6.96 -8.92 -14.26
CA PHE A 101 -5.53 -8.82 -14.47
C PHE A 101 -5.17 -8.94 -15.95
N GLY A 102 -4.11 -8.20 -16.33
CA GLY A 102 -3.46 -8.30 -17.63
C GLY A 102 -4.00 -7.33 -18.68
N ALA A 103 -4.49 -6.14 -18.31
CA ALA A 103 -4.70 -5.10 -19.30
C ALA A 103 -3.34 -4.62 -19.86
N GLU A 104 -3.25 -4.47 -21.17
CA GLU A 104 -2.03 -4.03 -21.85
C GLU A 104 -2.08 -2.53 -22.13
N PHE A 105 -0.92 -1.88 -22.01
CA PHE A 105 -0.74 -0.45 -22.23
C PHE A 105 0.31 -0.21 -23.31
N ASP A 106 0.14 0.85 -24.10
CA ASP A 106 1.20 1.34 -24.99
C ASP A 106 2.24 2.17 -24.23
N GLY A 107 3.30 2.60 -24.93
CA GLY A 107 4.36 3.44 -24.37
C GLY A 107 3.91 4.85 -23.94
N SER A 108 2.67 5.23 -24.23
CA SER A 108 2.05 6.48 -23.79
C SER A 108 1.07 6.29 -22.62
N GLY A 109 0.94 5.06 -22.11
CA GLY A 109 0.04 4.74 -20.99
C GLY A 109 -1.42 4.57 -21.39
N ASN A 110 -1.75 4.46 -22.68
CA ASN A 110 -3.11 4.16 -23.11
C ASN A 110 -3.39 2.67 -23.02
N VAL A 111 -4.57 2.28 -22.54
CA VAL A 111 -5.01 0.88 -22.57
C VAL A 111 -5.26 0.44 -24.01
N VAL A 112 -4.45 -0.49 -24.52
CA VAL A 112 -4.55 -1.02 -25.89
C VAL A 112 -5.28 -2.35 -25.98
N ASN A 113 -5.27 -3.14 -24.89
CA ASN A 113 -5.95 -4.42 -24.85
C ASN A 113 -6.53 -4.70 -23.46
N ARG A 114 -7.79 -5.11 -23.40
CA ARG A 114 -8.49 -5.48 -22.16
C ARG A 114 -8.85 -6.96 -22.11
N HIS A 115 -8.50 -7.73 -23.14
CA HIS A 115 -8.83 -9.15 -23.28
C HIS A 115 -10.31 -9.49 -23.05
N GLY A 116 -11.21 -8.58 -23.48
CA GLY A 116 -12.65 -8.76 -23.31
C GLY A 116 -13.18 -8.44 -21.91
N TRP A 117 -12.34 -7.97 -20.97
CA TRP A 117 -12.81 -7.53 -19.67
C TRP A 117 -13.74 -6.33 -19.79
N PRO A 118 -14.91 -6.35 -19.11
CA PRO A 118 -15.82 -5.23 -19.08
C PRO A 118 -15.19 -4.02 -18.38
N VAL A 119 -15.26 -2.85 -19.03
CA VAL A 119 -14.71 -1.58 -18.49
C VAL A 119 -15.53 -1.05 -17.31
N TRP A 120 -16.79 -1.48 -17.18
CA TRP A 120 -17.80 -0.93 -16.25
C TRP A 120 -18.27 -1.88 -15.17
N SER A 121 -17.90 -3.16 -15.19
CA SER A 121 -18.23 -4.06 -14.07
C SER A 121 -17.15 -4.00 -12.99
N LEU A 122 -16.69 -2.80 -12.65
CA LEU A 122 -16.38 -2.57 -11.25
C LEU A 122 -17.70 -2.76 -10.52
N ILE A 123 -17.68 -3.69 -9.58
CA ILE A 123 -18.80 -4.11 -8.75
C ILE A 123 -19.36 -2.86 -8.06
N ASN A 124 -20.33 -2.21 -8.70
CA ASN A 124 -21.07 -1.09 -8.15
C ASN A 124 -22.07 -1.64 -7.14
N THR A 125 -21.55 -1.95 -5.96
CA THR A 125 -22.19 -1.73 -4.65
C THR A 125 -21.14 -2.11 -3.61
N ALA A 126 -20.29 -1.14 -3.27
CA ALA A 126 -19.75 -1.02 -1.92
C ALA A 126 -20.76 -0.22 -1.09
#